data_AF-A0A0D2HPV3-F1
#
_entry.id   AF-A0A0D2HPV3-F1
#
_cell.length_a   1.000
_cell.length_b   1.000
_cell.length_c   1.000
_cell.angle_alpha   90.00
_cell.angle_beta   90.00
_cell.angle_gamma   90.00
#
_symmetry.space_group_name_H-M   'P 1'
#
loop_
_entity.id
_entity.type
_entity.pdbx_description
1 polymer ?
#
loop_
_entity_poly.entity_id
_entity_poly.type
_entity_poly.pdbx_seq_one_letter_code
_entity_poly.pdbx_strand_id
1 'polypeptide(L)'
;MQEYIPDGSPRFQRLNALLTYMPDYGLVICKRCEFAIQPQAISSHLLRHRIYRGERQELLERIGRLKLLDPAEVPKPPPDISPLPYLQVSDGYRCKFPACDHLYISEKRMSQHLHGSHKELSAINIEIQARRVRLQTFFKGNKIRYFEVNAAHGASNHKGPTDSTTHPLPRLSRLSHAQVAPTSPADDDSRNSGKSSAAELPMSDLMYLHHYITRTSLSLTRGDDSLTFWADTLPLHASTQPFLMHGILGVAAFHQAAITSDAQQRKMHQSNGLLHQSAGLFTFRELVKQPTAETSTSLAAFARLLGVQFCAQALLDAEDQPAADEKPHKPKLSQILDFMLLLRGGCDLLVNMKGSFSEASGFAIPSEVLQGLGPLEIVSDADGSFLPYAINQLNALLRIKGSALKTTSINITSIDDIRHLAELCREASVLAPAQPITEAWVRSNLPSDTRLSSHIEDIAKTLPIALADARLSSRRDRMLLTPRPVIKCYPYIPPAIYSHLASLPGRIISAGPTPDSAELEMFDQGMAALVSSYSRSYAANTTWAQWNGIESWPRLLPDEFLRLIEAGNSIALVLVAYWCVLVSKQEQFYWFLNGQSQRMLNVILANLDPDMQSFVQENLSHLSQA
;
A
#
# COMPACT_ATOMS: atom_id res chain seq x y z
N MET A 1 -3.58 46.89 18.97
CA MET A 1 -5.04 47.15 18.98
C MET A 1 -5.74 45.87 19.37
N GLN A 2 -6.43 45.89 20.51
CA GLN A 2 -7.32 44.81 20.95
C GLN A 2 -8.55 44.83 20.05
N GLU A 3 -8.77 43.77 19.27
CA GLU A 3 -10.06 43.52 18.64
C GLU A 3 -10.86 42.58 19.54
N TYR A 4 -11.92 43.13 20.11
CA TYR A 4 -12.96 42.44 20.86
C TYR A 4 -13.86 41.71 19.87
N ILE A 5 -13.96 40.38 19.94
CA ILE A 5 -14.87 39.58 19.09
C ILE A 5 -16.13 39.21 19.90
N PRO A 6 -17.35 39.39 19.38
CA PRO A 6 -18.56 39.54 20.20
C PRO A 6 -19.28 38.26 20.66
N ASP A 7 -18.71 37.05 20.48
CA ASP A 7 -19.52 35.81 20.56
C ASP A 7 -18.94 34.70 21.46
N GLY A 8 -17.95 34.98 22.30
CA GLY A 8 -17.39 34.01 23.27
C GLY A 8 -16.74 32.75 22.67
N SER A 9 -16.70 32.63 21.34
CA SER A 9 -16.07 31.52 20.61
C SER A 9 -14.53 31.60 20.69
N PRO A 10 -13.83 30.48 20.93
CA PRO A 10 -12.37 30.50 21.07
C PRO A 10 -11.67 30.87 19.77
N ARG A 11 -10.57 31.60 19.91
CA ARG A 11 -9.72 32.06 18.81
C ARG A 11 -8.89 30.92 18.25
N PHE A 12 -8.72 30.93 16.93
CA PHE A 12 -7.85 30.00 16.21
C PHE A 12 -6.80 30.78 15.42
N GLN A 13 -5.53 30.52 15.70
CA GLN A 13 -4.40 31.04 14.95
C GLN A 13 -3.77 29.92 14.13
N ARG A 14 -3.83 30.03 12.79
CA ARG A 14 -3.20 29.06 11.90
C ARG A 14 -1.68 29.11 12.10
N LEU A 15 -1.08 27.96 12.39
CA LEU A 15 0.37 27.83 12.38
C LEU A 15 0.81 27.41 10.96
N ASN A 16 0.34 26.28 10.46
CA ASN A 16 0.60 25.87 9.07
C ASN A 16 -0.62 25.17 8.47
N ALA A 17 -0.42 24.35 7.44
CA ALA A 17 -1.50 23.53 6.90
C ALA A 17 -2.01 22.49 7.92
N LEU A 18 -1.13 21.96 8.78
CA LEU A 18 -1.41 20.86 9.70
C LEU A 18 -1.89 21.33 11.09
N LEU A 19 -1.31 22.40 11.62
CA LEU A 19 -1.45 22.81 13.02
C LEU A 19 -2.18 24.16 13.14
N THR A 20 -3.01 24.25 14.16
CA THR A 20 -3.63 25.51 14.61
C THR A 20 -3.42 25.68 16.11
N TYR A 21 -3.13 26.90 16.53
CA TYR A 21 -3.04 27.28 17.93
C TYR A 21 -4.38 27.85 18.40
N MET A 22 -4.76 27.49 19.61
CA MET A 22 -5.97 27.96 20.30
C MET A 22 -5.54 28.66 21.58
N PRO A 23 -5.37 30.00 21.55
CA PRO A 23 -4.80 30.76 22.68
C PRO A 23 -5.62 30.64 23.97
N ASP A 24 -6.95 30.58 23.85
CA ASP A 24 -7.84 30.63 25.02
C ASP A 24 -7.79 29.35 25.87
N TYR A 25 -7.30 28.25 25.30
CA TYR A 25 -7.03 26.99 26.00
C TYR A 25 -5.54 26.63 26.06
N GLY A 26 -4.66 27.43 25.44
CA GLY A 26 -3.24 27.15 25.33
C GLY A 26 -2.92 25.83 24.62
N LEU A 27 -3.63 25.53 23.51
CA LEU A 27 -3.53 24.24 22.82
C LEU A 27 -3.00 24.38 21.40
N VAL A 28 -2.22 23.41 20.94
CA VAL A 28 -1.94 23.21 19.50
C VAL A 28 -2.71 21.99 19.03
N ILE A 29 -3.63 22.18 18.08
CA ILE A 29 -4.46 21.12 17.52
C ILE A 29 -3.90 20.69 16.17
N CYS A 30 -3.75 19.37 15.99
CA CYS A 30 -3.47 18.79 14.69
C CYS A 30 -4.78 18.58 13.93
N LYS A 31 -4.94 19.29 12.81
CA LYS A 31 -6.15 19.22 11.98
C LYS A 31 -6.38 17.85 11.35
N ARG A 32 -5.30 17.07 11.14
CA ARG A 32 -5.38 15.72 10.55
C ARG A 32 -5.66 14.63 11.59
N CYS A 33 -5.17 14.80 12.82
CA CYS A 33 -5.39 13.82 13.90
C CYS A 33 -6.62 14.13 14.75
N GLU A 34 -7.15 15.35 14.63
CA GLU A 34 -8.34 15.86 15.30
C GLU A 34 -8.24 15.83 16.83
N PHE A 35 -7.05 16.13 17.37
CA PHE A 35 -6.81 16.29 18.80
C PHE A 35 -5.67 17.30 19.06
N ALA A 36 -5.65 17.83 20.28
CA ALA A 36 -4.60 18.69 20.81
C ALA A 36 -3.34 17.90 21.18
N ILE A 37 -2.19 18.37 20.72
CA ILE A 37 -0.89 17.76 20.96
C ILE A 37 -0.33 18.31 22.27
N GLN A 38 0.14 17.43 23.15
CA GLN A 38 0.80 17.85 24.39
C GLN A 38 2.14 18.53 24.08
N PRO A 39 2.55 19.58 24.81
CA PRO A 39 3.77 20.35 24.51
C PRO A 39 5.02 19.48 24.30
N GLN A 40 5.26 18.52 25.20
CA GLN A 40 6.38 17.58 25.15
C GLN A 40 6.31 16.59 23.97
N ALA A 41 5.11 16.36 23.43
CA ALA A 41 4.87 15.45 22.32
C ALA A 41 4.87 16.16 20.95
N ILE A 42 4.92 17.49 20.87
CA ILE A 42 4.89 18.23 19.60
C ILE A 42 6.05 17.81 18.70
N SER A 43 7.24 17.75 19.28
CA SER A 43 8.48 17.36 18.62
C SER A 43 8.37 15.98 17.95
N SER A 44 7.85 14.96 18.65
CA SER A 44 7.67 13.60 18.11
C SER A 44 6.42 13.46 17.24
N HIS A 45 5.38 14.24 17.49
CA HIS A 45 4.16 14.28 16.68
C HIS A 45 4.44 14.84 15.28
N LEU A 46 5.25 15.90 15.16
CA LEU A 46 5.68 16.43 13.85
C LEU A 46 6.39 15.36 13.02
N LEU A 47 7.22 14.51 13.65
CA LEU A 47 7.89 13.40 12.97
C LEU A 47 6.89 12.37 12.42
N ARG A 48 5.79 12.12 13.14
CA ARG A 48 4.70 11.24 12.68
C ARG A 48 3.97 11.80 11.45
N HIS A 49 3.92 13.12 11.32
CA HIS A 49 3.40 13.80 10.12
C HIS A 49 4.46 14.08 9.05
N ARG A 50 5.64 13.44 9.17
CA ARG A 50 6.75 13.56 8.23
C ARG A 50 7.30 14.98 8.06
N ILE A 51 7.15 15.83 9.08
CA ILE A 51 7.74 17.16 9.12
C ILE A 51 9.13 17.02 9.76
N TYR A 52 10.17 17.20 8.95
CA TYR A 52 11.57 16.98 9.33
C TYR A 52 12.44 18.23 9.06
N ARG A 53 13.67 18.23 9.58
CA ARG A 53 14.72 19.22 9.26
C ARG A 53 14.25 20.67 9.43
N GLY A 54 14.52 21.55 8.45
CA GLY A 54 14.29 23.00 8.54
C GLY A 54 12.85 23.38 8.85
N GLU A 55 11.86 22.73 8.20
CA GLU A 55 10.44 23.00 8.48
C GLU A 55 10.07 22.65 9.92
N ARG A 56 10.59 21.52 10.43
CA ARG A 56 10.39 21.12 11.82
C ARG A 56 11.01 22.12 12.80
N GLN A 57 12.21 22.61 12.49
CA GLN A 57 12.90 23.60 13.32
C GLN A 57 12.11 24.91 13.37
N GLU A 58 11.70 25.44 12.22
CA GLU A 58 10.90 26.67 12.13
C GLU A 58 9.58 26.56 12.90
N LEU A 59 8.88 25.42 12.77
CA LEU A 59 7.64 25.17 13.49
C LEU A 59 7.86 25.06 14.99
N LEU A 60 8.89 24.36 15.44
CA LEU A 60 9.21 24.25 16.87
C LEU A 60 9.62 25.59 17.47
N GLU A 61 10.41 26.40 16.76
CA GLU A 61 10.77 27.75 17.19
C GLU A 61 9.53 28.66 17.32
N ARG A 62 8.61 28.59 16.35
CA ARG A 62 7.39 29.38 16.39
C ARG A 62 6.42 28.91 17.47
N ILE A 63 6.29 27.59 17.67
CA ILE A 63 5.46 27.00 18.74
C ILE A 63 6.06 27.29 20.12
N GLY A 64 7.38 27.30 20.25
CA GLY A 64 8.08 27.58 21.51
C GLY A 64 7.85 29.00 22.04
N ARG A 65 7.36 29.91 21.21
CA ARG A 65 6.96 31.28 21.61
C ARG A 65 5.50 31.37 22.09
N LEU A 66 4.73 30.29 21.98
CA LEU A 66 3.32 30.25 22.36
C LEU A 66 3.18 29.83 23.83
N LYS A 67 2.13 30.32 24.50
CA LYS A 67 1.75 29.84 25.83
C LYS A 67 0.94 28.56 25.67
N LEU A 68 1.57 27.41 25.93
CA LEU A 68 0.91 26.11 25.95
C LEU A 68 0.65 25.64 27.37
N LEU A 69 -0.50 25.02 27.62
CA LEU A 69 -0.87 24.45 28.91
C LEU A 69 -0.67 22.94 28.92
N ASP A 70 -0.31 22.40 30.08
CA ASP A 70 -0.30 20.97 30.30
C ASP A 70 -1.74 20.41 30.34
N PRO A 71 -1.99 19.15 29.92
CA PRO A 71 -3.35 18.60 29.83
C PRO A 71 -4.19 18.68 31.11
N ALA A 72 -3.55 18.71 32.28
CA ALA A 72 -4.21 18.83 33.57
C ALA A 72 -4.69 20.27 33.86
N GLU A 73 -3.98 21.26 33.33
CA GLU A 73 -4.20 22.69 33.57
C GLU A 73 -5.17 23.32 32.56
N VAL A 74 -5.45 22.62 31.46
CA VAL A 74 -6.40 23.07 30.43
C VAL A 74 -7.80 23.18 31.05
N PRO A 75 -8.44 24.37 30.99
CA PRO A 75 -9.77 24.57 31.55
C PRO A 75 -10.81 23.78 30.78
N LYS A 76 -11.86 23.31 31.47
CA LYS A 76 -13.02 22.73 30.80
C LYS A 76 -13.76 23.84 30.03
N PRO A 77 -14.20 23.60 28.79
CA PRO A 77 -15.06 24.53 28.08
C PRO A 77 -16.36 24.80 28.85
N PRO A 78 -16.97 25.99 28.67
CA PRO A 78 -18.29 26.27 29.22
C PRO A 78 -19.33 25.25 28.72
N PRO A 79 -20.39 24.99 29.51
CA PRO A 79 -21.48 24.12 29.07
C PRO A 79 -22.12 24.65 27.78
N ASP A 80 -22.59 23.73 26.93
CA ASP A 80 -23.29 24.02 25.68
C ASP A 80 -22.49 24.83 24.64
N ILE A 81 -21.16 24.78 24.68
CA ILE A 81 -20.29 25.36 23.64
C ILE A 81 -20.57 24.74 22.27
N SER A 82 -20.46 25.52 21.19
CA SER A 82 -20.51 24.97 19.84
C SER A 82 -19.33 24.04 19.57
N PRO A 83 -19.51 22.98 18.73
CA PRO A 83 -18.43 22.06 18.41
C PRO A 83 -17.17 22.81 17.97
N LEU A 84 -16.08 22.60 18.71
CA LEU A 84 -14.81 23.26 18.42
C LEU A 84 -14.25 22.71 17.12
N PRO A 85 -13.89 23.57 16.16
CA PRO A 85 -13.25 23.16 14.90
C PRO A 85 -12.02 22.29 15.13
N TYR A 86 -11.80 21.34 14.21
CA TYR A 86 -10.63 20.45 14.18
C TYR A 86 -10.53 19.46 15.36
N LEU A 87 -11.61 19.24 16.11
CA LEU A 87 -11.73 18.18 17.10
C LEU A 87 -12.86 17.23 16.72
N GLN A 88 -12.63 15.94 16.91
CA GLN A 88 -13.62 14.91 16.58
C GLN A 88 -14.84 15.00 17.51
N VAL A 89 -16.04 15.10 16.93
CA VAL A 89 -17.30 14.97 17.67
C VAL A 89 -17.67 13.49 17.75
N SER A 90 -17.98 13.00 18.94
CA SER A 90 -18.42 11.63 19.17
C SER A 90 -19.75 11.61 19.91
N ASP A 91 -20.60 10.65 19.61
CA ASP A 91 -21.80 10.40 20.42
C ASP A 91 -21.40 9.71 21.73
N GLY A 92 -22.11 10.04 22.80
CA GLY A 92 -21.85 9.47 24.10
C GLY A 92 -22.99 9.69 25.08
N TYR A 93 -22.68 9.47 26.35
CA TYR A 93 -23.64 9.40 27.44
C TYR A 93 -23.22 10.32 28.57
N ARG A 94 -24.21 10.99 29.16
CA ARG A 94 -24.15 11.79 30.38
C ARG A 94 -24.88 11.11 31.50
N CYS A 95 -24.26 10.99 32.67
CA CYS A 95 -24.99 10.55 33.86
C CYS A 95 -26.09 11.56 34.23
N LYS A 96 -27.32 11.11 34.49
CA LYS A 96 -28.43 11.98 34.91
C LYS A 96 -28.52 12.17 36.43
N PHE A 97 -27.66 11.52 37.22
CA PHE A 97 -27.69 11.66 38.67
C PHE A 97 -27.31 13.08 39.11
N PRO A 98 -28.04 13.68 40.07
CA PRO A 98 -27.71 15.00 40.60
C PRO A 98 -26.26 15.08 41.09
N ALA A 99 -25.57 16.17 40.76
CA ALA A 99 -24.16 16.39 41.08
C ALA A 99 -23.15 15.37 40.50
N CYS A 100 -23.54 14.59 39.48
CA CYS A 100 -22.63 13.70 38.75
C CYS A 100 -22.29 14.22 37.35
N ASP A 101 -21.02 14.59 37.14
CA ASP A 101 -20.53 15.16 35.86
C ASP A 101 -19.84 14.13 34.95
N HIS A 102 -20.11 12.84 35.12
CA HIS A 102 -19.40 11.78 34.38
C HIS A 102 -19.93 11.59 32.95
N LEU A 103 -18.97 11.48 32.02
CA LEU A 103 -19.19 11.38 30.57
C LEU A 103 -18.43 10.22 29.97
N TYR A 104 -19.10 9.45 29.14
CA TYR A 104 -18.51 8.30 28.46
C TYR A 104 -19.04 8.17 27.03
N ILE A 105 -18.15 7.91 26.08
CA ILE A 105 -18.54 7.56 24.69
C ILE A 105 -19.12 6.15 24.56
N SER A 106 -18.89 5.28 25.56
CA SER A 106 -19.29 3.87 25.52
C SER A 106 -20.42 3.61 26.52
N GLU A 107 -21.48 2.98 26.03
CA GLU A 107 -22.59 2.49 26.84
C GLU A 107 -22.09 1.58 27.98
N LYS A 108 -21.18 0.65 27.65
CA LYS A 108 -20.56 -0.27 28.62
C LYS A 108 -19.88 0.49 29.77
N ARG A 109 -19.12 1.54 29.47
CA ARG A 109 -18.45 2.35 30.51
C ARG A 109 -19.43 3.16 31.34
N MET A 110 -20.49 3.68 30.72
CA MET A 110 -21.57 4.35 31.45
C MET A 110 -22.28 3.38 32.39
N SER A 111 -22.60 2.18 31.93
CA SER A 111 -23.23 1.13 32.75
C SER A 111 -22.35 0.73 33.93
N GLN A 112 -21.04 0.56 33.71
CA GLN A 112 -20.08 0.28 34.77
C GLN A 112 -20.00 1.43 35.81
N HIS A 113 -20.03 2.68 35.35
CA HIS A 113 -20.05 3.85 36.24
C HIS A 113 -21.33 3.88 37.09
N LEU A 114 -22.50 3.71 36.45
CA LEU A 114 -23.79 3.68 37.14
C LEU A 114 -23.83 2.59 38.22
N HIS A 115 -23.35 1.38 37.88
CA HIS A 115 -23.28 0.28 38.83
C HIS A 115 -22.30 0.56 39.98
N GLY A 116 -21.09 1.02 39.67
CA GLY A 116 -20.03 1.20 40.68
C GLY A 116 -20.19 2.43 41.57
N SER A 117 -20.71 3.53 41.03
CA SER A 117 -20.79 4.83 41.73
C SER A 117 -22.18 5.12 42.27
N HIS A 118 -23.23 4.55 41.67
CA HIS A 118 -24.62 4.77 42.06
C HIS A 118 -25.34 3.51 42.56
N LYS A 119 -24.64 2.35 42.64
CA LYS A 119 -25.10 1.06 43.23
C LYS A 119 -26.39 0.48 42.63
N GLU A 120 -26.67 0.71 41.36
CA GLU A 120 -27.89 0.21 40.69
C GLU A 120 -27.74 -1.25 40.21
N LEU A 121 -28.77 -2.07 40.48
CA LEU A 121 -28.87 -3.50 40.14
C LEU A 121 -29.56 -3.70 38.77
N SER A 122 -28.87 -4.37 37.85
CA SER A 122 -29.38 -4.98 36.60
C SER A 122 -30.12 -4.06 35.59
N ALA A 123 -29.40 -3.70 34.51
CA ALA A 123 -29.83 -3.89 33.12
C ALA A 123 -31.31 -3.64 32.73
N ILE A 124 -31.91 -2.51 33.10
CA ILE A 124 -33.12 -2.04 32.41
C ILE A 124 -32.95 -0.57 32.02
N ASN A 125 -32.39 -0.41 30.82
CA ASN A 125 -32.36 0.79 29.98
C ASN A 125 -31.48 1.97 30.46
N ILE A 126 -30.27 2.04 29.89
CA ILE A 126 -29.32 3.16 30.10
C ILE A 126 -29.96 4.52 29.76
N GLU A 127 -30.96 4.56 28.90
CA GLU A 127 -31.62 5.80 28.46
C GLU A 127 -32.43 6.47 29.57
N ILE A 128 -32.78 5.75 30.64
CA ILE A 128 -33.47 6.32 31.81
C ILE A 128 -32.46 7.08 32.69
N GLN A 129 -31.29 6.47 32.94
CA GLN A 129 -30.30 6.95 33.91
C GLN A 129 -29.14 7.74 33.28
N ALA A 130 -29.04 7.72 31.95
CA ALA A 130 -28.11 8.53 31.18
C ALA A 130 -28.82 9.28 30.05
N ARG A 131 -28.29 10.45 29.67
CA ARG A 131 -28.75 11.24 28.51
C ARG A 131 -27.75 11.05 27.37
N ARG A 132 -28.23 10.79 26.14
CA ARG A 132 -27.38 10.83 24.94
C ARG A 132 -26.96 12.27 24.64
N VAL A 133 -25.68 12.46 24.38
CA VAL A 133 -25.05 13.77 24.24
C VAL A 133 -23.93 13.70 23.19
N ARG A 134 -23.60 14.85 22.58
CA ARG A 134 -22.43 14.95 21.71
C ARG A 134 -21.24 15.42 22.53
N LEU A 135 -20.12 14.75 22.37
CA LEU A 135 -18.91 14.94 23.16
C LEU A 135 -17.73 15.29 22.26
N GLN A 136 -16.85 16.15 22.75
CA GLN A 136 -15.49 16.33 22.24
C GLN A 136 -14.49 16.15 23.39
N THR A 137 -13.22 15.94 23.05
CA THR A 137 -12.10 15.92 24.00
C THR A 137 -10.90 16.60 23.34
N PHE A 138 -10.10 17.32 24.12
CA PHE A 138 -8.85 17.89 23.61
C PHE A 138 -7.80 16.80 23.38
N PHE A 139 -7.66 15.84 24.30
CA PHE A 139 -6.59 14.84 24.28
C PHE A 139 -7.14 13.43 24.14
N LYS A 140 -6.33 12.52 23.56
CA LYS A 140 -6.61 11.07 23.46
C LYS A 140 -5.77 10.25 24.46
N GLY A 141 -6.11 8.97 24.65
CA GLY A 141 -5.42 8.06 25.58
C GLY A 141 -5.75 8.30 27.05
N ASN A 142 -4.76 8.22 27.94
CA ASN A 142 -4.96 8.32 29.39
C ASN A 142 -5.24 9.74 29.91
N LYS A 143 -5.36 10.73 29.00
CA LYS A 143 -5.62 12.15 29.33
C LYS A 143 -6.97 12.64 28.78
N ILE A 144 -7.85 11.71 28.39
CA ILE A 144 -9.19 12.03 27.88
C ILE A 144 -10.02 12.73 28.96
N ARG A 145 -10.58 13.88 28.61
CA ARG A 145 -11.57 14.61 29.42
C ARG A 145 -12.64 15.11 28.47
N TYR A 146 -13.76 14.39 28.42
CA TYR A 146 -14.87 14.77 27.58
C TYR A 146 -15.56 16.04 28.09
N PHE A 147 -16.10 16.82 27.16
CA PHE A 147 -17.02 17.92 27.42
C PHE A 147 -18.16 17.88 26.39
N GLU A 148 -19.30 18.45 26.76
CA GLU A 148 -20.46 18.55 25.87
C GLU A 148 -20.30 19.63 24.81
N VAL A 149 -20.92 19.39 23.66
CA VAL A 149 -21.08 20.41 22.62
C VAL A 149 -22.53 20.49 22.14
N ASN A 150 -22.98 21.70 21.79
CA ASN A 150 -24.34 21.93 21.34
C ASN A 150 -24.59 21.38 19.92
N ALA A 151 -25.88 21.17 19.61
CA ALA A 151 -26.34 20.74 18.30
C ALA A 151 -26.91 21.94 17.53
N ALA A 152 -26.06 22.74 16.87
CA ALA A 152 -26.56 23.75 15.92
C ALA A 152 -25.63 23.97 14.70
N HIS A 153 -26.21 23.65 13.54
CA HIS A 153 -26.02 24.17 12.18
C HIS A 153 -24.67 23.99 11.46
N GLY A 154 -24.45 22.74 11.04
CA GLY A 154 -23.64 22.38 9.89
C GLY A 154 -24.33 21.26 9.11
N ALA A 155 -25.56 21.50 8.64
CA ALA A 155 -26.26 20.60 7.75
C ALA A 155 -25.64 20.68 6.34
N SER A 156 -24.89 19.66 5.94
CA SER A 156 -25.02 19.17 4.57
C SER A 156 -26.06 18.06 4.62
N ASN A 157 -27.17 18.27 3.90
CA ASN A 157 -28.32 17.38 3.86
C ASN A 157 -27.93 16.00 3.32
N HIS A 158 -28.04 14.97 4.15
CA HIS A 158 -28.73 13.76 3.74
C HIS A 158 -29.66 13.34 4.88
N LYS A 159 -30.96 13.53 4.65
CA LYS A 159 -32.03 13.00 5.49
C LYS A 159 -31.93 11.47 5.48
N GLY A 160 -31.47 10.89 6.59
CA GLY A 160 -31.89 9.55 6.96
C GLY A 160 -33.38 9.57 7.34
N PRO A 161 -34.18 8.55 7.01
CA PRO A 161 -35.52 8.44 7.56
C PRO A 161 -35.40 8.01 9.02
N THR A 162 -35.95 8.84 9.91
CA THR A 162 -36.11 8.55 11.33
C THR A 162 -37.12 7.44 11.57
N ASP A 163 -36.76 6.55 12.49
CA ASP A 163 -37.62 5.56 13.14
C ASP A 163 -38.94 6.15 13.66
N SER A 164 -40.03 5.43 13.40
CA SER A 164 -41.17 5.29 14.30
C SER A 164 -42.05 4.13 13.82
N THR A 165 -41.82 2.93 14.36
CA THR A 165 -42.90 2.02 14.79
C THR A 165 -42.30 0.93 15.65
N THR A 166 -42.48 1.09 16.97
CA THR A 166 -42.69 -0.01 17.92
C THR A 166 -43.49 -1.15 17.29
N HIS A 167 -42.99 -2.38 17.34
CA HIS A 167 -43.75 -3.62 17.55
C HIS A 167 -42.79 -4.82 17.76
N PRO A 168 -43.23 -5.91 18.40
CA PRO A 168 -42.61 -6.43 19.62
C PRO A 168 -41.66 -7.61 19.40
N LEU A 169 -40.80 -7.85 20.40
CA LEU A 169 -40.09 -9.11 20.62
C LEU A 169 -41.06 -10.31 20.52
N PRO A 170 -40.82 -11.32 19.67
CA PRO A 170 -41.49 -12.59 19.82
C PRO A 170 -40.84 -13.34 20.98
N ARG A 171 -41.64 -13.55 22.04
CA ARG A 171 -41.38 -14.58 23.03
C ARG A 171 -41.15 -15.91 22.33
N LEU A 172 -40.01 -16.54 22.62
CA LEU A 172 -39.85 -17.99 22.49
C LEU A 172 -40.88 -18.67 23.39
N SER A 173 -41.99 -19.16 22.81
CA SER A 173 -42.80 -20.28 23.32
C SER A 173 -43.99 -20.59 22.41
N ARG A 174 -43.97 -21.80 21.86
CA ARG A 174 -45.08 -22.61 21.31
C ARG A 174 -45.52 -22.34 19.86
N LEU A 175 -45.39 -23.43 19.07
CA LEU A 175 -46.19 -23.96 17.94
C LEU A 175 -45.17 -24.73 17.06
N SER A 176 -44.79 -25.99 17.31
CA SER A 176 -45.57 -27.23 17.19
C SER A 176 -46.72 -27.17 16.18
N HIS A 177 -46.53 -27.91 15.08
CA HIS A 177 -47.51 -28.41 14.10
C HIS A 177 -48.16 -27.43 13.11
N ALA A 178 -47.65 -27.46 11.86
CA ALA A 178 -48.44 -27.38 10.62
C ALA A 178 -47.56 -27.93 9.47
N GLN A 179 -47.58 -29.25 9.25
CA GLN A 179 -48.21 -29.90 8.09
C GLN A 179 -47.70 -29.39 6.73
N VAL A 180 -46.69 -30.08 6.21
CA VAL A 180 -46.39 -30.15 4.77
C VAL A 180 -47.03 -31.42 4.24
N ALA A 181 -47.81 -31.31 3.17
CA ALA A 181 -48.38 -32.41 2.40
C ALA A 181 -48.36 -32.04 0.90
N PRO A 182 -48.48 -33.00 -0.03
CA PRO A 182 -47.32 -33.70 -0.59
C PRO A 182 -47.28 -33.67 -2.12
N THR A 183 -46.08 -33.80 -2.70
CA THR A 183 -45.90 -34.26 -4.08
C THR A 183 -44.85 -35.36 -4.11
N SER A 184 -45.27 -36.56 -4.51
CA SER A 184 -44.50 -37.77 -4.81
C SER A 184 -45.28 -38.51 -5.93
N PRO A 185 -44.75 -39.54 -6.65
CA PRO A 185 -43.59 -40.37 -6.28
C PRO A 185 -42.64 -40.83 -7.43
N ALA A 186 -41.47 -41.37 -7.03
CA ALA A 186 -40.76 -42.59 -7.52
C ALA A 186 -39.23 -42.42 -7.38
N ASP A 187 -38.39 -43.35 -6.90
CA ASP A 187 -38.46 -44.61 -6.15
C ASP A 187 -37.06 -44.74 -5.48
N ASP A 188 -36.98 -44.99 -4.16
CA ASP A 188 -36.39 -46.19 -3.51
C ASP A 188 -34.83 -46.20 -3.46
N ASP A 189 -34.08 -46.46 -2.39
CA ASP A 189 -34.33 -46.92 -1.02
C ASP A 189 -33.07 -46.63 -0.13
N SER A 190 -33.22 -46.82 1.18
CA SER A 190 -32.18 -46.99 2.23
C SER A 190 -31.65 -45.76 3.01
N ARG A 191 -32.48 -45.37 3.99
CA ARG A 191 -32.14 -45.26 5.44
C ARG A 191 -30.69 -44.89 5.81
N ASN A 192 -30.48 -43.65 6.29
CA ASN A 192 -29.81 -43.52 7.58
C ASN A 192 -30.32 -42.34 8.41
N SER A 193 -30.49 -42.67 9.69
CA SER A 193 -31.05 -41.93 10.81
C SER A 193 -30.56 -40.50 11.00
N GLY A 194 -31.50 -39.62 11.35
CA GLY A 194 -31.27 -38.23 11.66
C GLY A 194 -30.47 -37.99 12.94
N LYS A 195 -29.59 -36.98 12.85
CA LYS A 195 -29.30 -36.02 13.92
C LYS A 195 -29.21 -34.65 13.25
N SER A 196 -30.22 -33.80 13.41
CA SER A 196 -30.03 -32.37 13.18
C SER A 196 -29.15 -31.83 14.30
N SER A 197 -27.83 -31.89 14.10
CA SER A 197 -26.87 -31.18 14.93
C SER A 197 -27.19 -29.69 14.80
N ALA A 198 -27.59 -29.04 15.89
CA ALA A 198 -27.52 -27.58 15.97
C ALA A 198 -26.05 -27.23 15.69
N ALA A 199 -25.76 -26.49 14.62
CA ALA A 199 -24.42 -26.23 14.15
C ALA A 199 -23.55 -25.73 15.32
N GLU A 200 -22.60 -26.57 15.73
CA GLU A 200 -21.66 -26.26 16.80
C GLU A 200 -20.88 -25.00 16.42
N LEU A 201 -20.72 -24.07 17.37
CA LEU A 201 -20.06 -22.79 17.11
C LEU A 201 -18.59 -23.06 16.70
N PRO A 202 -18.11 -22.58 15.53
CA PRO A 202 -16.77 -22.89 15.05
C PRO A 202 -15.71 -22.11 15.85
N MET A 203 -15.28 -22.68 16.97
CA MET A 203 -14.37 -22.03 17.92
C MET A 203 -12.99 -21.70 17.32
N SER A 204 -12.50 -22.51 16.36
CA SER A 204 -11.27 -22.24 15.62
C SER A 204 -11.35 -20.93 14.84
N ASP A 205 -12.47 -20.72 14.15
CA ASP A 205 -12.66 -19.58 13.26
C ASP A 205 -12.79 -18.29 14.07
N LEU A 206 -13.46 -18.36 15.22
CA LEU A 206 -13.52 -17.23 16.17
C LEU A 206 -12.15 -16.86 16.74
N MET A 207 -11.32 -17.86 17.05
CA MET A 207 -9.95 -17.65 17.50
C MET A 207 -9.11 -16.99 16.40
N TYR A 208 -9.21 -17.44 15.15
CA TYR A 208 -8.49 -16.85 14.02
C TYR A 208 -8.97 -15.43 13.71
N LEU A 209 -10.27 -15.16 13.78
CA LEU A 209 -10.81 -13.81 13.62
C LEU A 209 -10.29 -12.87 14.72
N HIS A 210 -10.28 -13.31 15.97
CA HIS A 210 -9.69 -12.54 17.07
C HIS A 210 -8.20 -12.31 16.86
N HIS A 211 -7.45 -13.33 16.44
CA HIS A 211 -6.03 -13.22 16.14
C HIS A 211 -5.78 -12.24 14.99
N TYR A 212 -6.64 -12.24 13.96
CA TYR A 212 -6.56 -11.30 12.85
C TYR A 212 -6.69 -9.85 13.32
N ILE A 213 -7.79 -9.56 14.02
CA ILE A 213 -8.14 -8.20 14.46
C ILE A 213 -7.08 -7.66 15.42
N THR A 214 -6.51 -8.50 16.29
CA THR A 214 -5.59 -8.06 17.34
C THR A 214 -4.12 -8.11 16.97
N ARG A 215 -3.72 -8.94 16.00
CA ARG A 215 -2.31 -9.18 15.66
C ARG A 215 -2.04 -9.15 14.16
N THR A 216 -2.69 -10.00 13.37
CA THR A 216 -2.33 -10.17 11.95
C THR A 216 -2.50 -8.87 11.17
N SER A 217 -3.62 -8.15 11.36
CA SER A 217 -3.92 -6.89 10.66
C SER A 217 -2.83 -5.83 10.80
N LEU A 218 -2.14 -5.78 11.95
CA LEU A 218 -1.02 -4.86 12.23
C LEU A 218 0.19 -5.11 11.32
N SER A 219 0.33 -6.32 10.79
CA SER A 219 1.43 -6.74 9.90
C SER A 219 1.10 -6.64 8.41
N LEU A 220 -0.14 -6.27 8.06
CA LEU A 220 -0.61 -6.24 6.68
C LEU A 220 -0.53 -4.86 6.02
N THR A 221 -0.36 -3.79 6.79
CA THR A 221 -0.25 -2.42 6.27
C THR A 221 1.02 -2.25 5.47
N ARG A 222 0.92 -1.72 4.24
CA ARG A 222 2.06 -1.30 3.42
C ARG A 222 2.07 0.22 3.40
N GLY A 223 3.18 0.86 3.78
CA GLY A 223 3.27 2.31 3.69
C GLY A 223 2.36 3.06 4.65
N ASP A 224 1.48 3.88 4.09
CA ASP A 224 0.48 4.72 4.77
C ASP A 224 -0.94 4.12 4.74
N ASP A 225 -1.07 2.83 4.41
CA ASP A 225 -2.32 2.08 4.52
C ASP A 225 -3.00 2.31 5.89
N SER A 226 -4.32 2.48 5.87
CA SER A 226 -5.11 2.68 7.07
C SER A 226 -5.14 1.42 7.93
N LEU A 227 -4.54 1.48 9.12
CA LEU A 227 -4.63 0.38 10.09
C LEU A 227 -6.09 0.11 10.49
N THR A 228 -6.91 1.16 10.62
CA THR A 228 -8.34 1.03 10.91
C THR A 228 -9.06 0.25 9.83
N PHE A 229 -8.69 0.46 8.55
CA PHE A 229 -9.26 -0.32 7.47
C PHE A 229 -8.98 -1.82 7.63
N TRP A 230 -7.72 -2.19 7.85
CA TRP A 230 -7.32 -3.59 8.00
C TRP A 230 -7.82 -4.25 9.28
N ALA A 231 -7.84 -3.55 10.41
CA ALA A 231 -8.16 -4.13 11.71
C ALA A 231 -9.67 -4.10 12.05
N ASP A 232 -10.44 -3.19 11.47
CA ASP A 232 -11.85 -2.95 11.84
C ASP A 232 -12.78 -2.98 10.63
N THR A 233 -12.57 -2.10 9.65
CA THR A 233 -13.46 -1.97 8.48
C THR A 233 -13.55 -3.25 7.66
N LEU A 234 -12.41 -3.89 7.38
CA LEU A 234 -12.35 -5.06 6.52
C LEU A 234 -13.00 -6.31 7.16
N PRO A 235 -12.75 -6.66 8.44
CA PRO A 235 -13.51 -7.71 9.14
C PRO A 235 -15.03 -7.47 9.16
N LEU A 236 -15.47 -6.23 9.39
CA LEU A 236 -16.89 -5.90 9.36
C LEU A 236 -17.47 -6.05 7.95
N HIS A 237 -16.76 -5.60 6.93
CA HIS A 237 -17.17 -5.80 5.53
C HIS A 237 -17.28 -7.30 5.18
N ALA A 238 -16.32 -8.11 5.65
CA ALA A 238 -16.28 -9.55 5.46
C ALA A 238 -17.48 -10.30 6.09
N SER A 239 -18.17 -9.71 7.07
CA SER A 239 -19.38 -10.32 7.66
C SER A 239 -20.51 -10.54 6.65
N THR A 240 -20.50 -9.78 5.55
CA THR A 240 -21.47 -9.90 4.44
C THR A 240 -20.90 -10.59 3.20
N GLN A 241 -19.60 -10.93 3.21
CA GLN A 241 -18.86 -11.45 2.06
C GLN A 241 -18.05 -12.69 2.49
N PRO A 242 -18.64 -13.90 2.49
CA PRO A 242 -18.04 -15.10 3.08
C PRO A 242 -16.64 -15.44 2.53
N PHE A 243 -16.41 -15.23 1.24
CA PHE A 243 -15.10 -15.50 0.63
C PHE A 243 -13.99 -14.60 1.19
N LEU A 244 -14.32 -13.34 1.49
CA LEU A 244 -13.39 -12.40 2.12
C LEU A 244 -13.11 -12.84 3.57
N MET A 245 -14.13 -13.30 4.30
CA MET A 245 -13.93 -13.84 5.65
C MET A 245 -12.96 -15.04 5.62
N HIS A 246 -13.12 -15.94 4.64
CA HIS A 246 -12.14 -17.02 4.43
C HIS A 246 -10.73 -16.48 4.14
N GLY A 247 -10.58 -15.40 3.38
CA GLY A 247 -9.28 -14.73 3.20
C GLY A 247 -8.67 -14.24 4.51
N ILE A 248 -9.48 -13.63 5.39
CA ILE A 248 -9.09 -13.13 6.72
C ILE A 248 -8.65 -14.27 7.63
N LEU A 249 -9.49 -15.30 7.76
CA LEU A 249 -9.24 -16.45 8.61
C LEU A 249 -8.02 -17.24 8.12
N GLY A 250 -7.87 -17.41 6.80
CA GLY A 250 -6.72 -18.10 6.20
C GLY A 250 -5.39 -17.45 6.53
N VAL A 251 -5.26 -16.12 6.34
CA VAL A 251 -4.02 -15.39 6.71
C VAL A 251 -3.75 -15.48 8.21
N ALA A 252 -4.80 -15.38 9.05
CA ALA A 252 -4.63 -15.49 10.49
C ALA A 252 -4.19 -16.89 10.92
N ALA A 253 -4.68 -17.94 10.27
CA ALA A 253 -4.25 -19.31 10.52
C ALA A 253 -2.79 -19.53 10.13
N PHE A 254 -2.35 -19.03 8.97
CA PHE A 254 -0.93 -19.08 8.58
C PHE A 254 -0.03 -18.26 9.52
N HIS A 255 -0.47 -17.07 9.92
CA HIS A 255 0.30 -16.24 10.88
C HIS A 255 0.41 -16.95 12.23
N GLN A 256 -0.67 -17.56 12.71
CA GLN A 256 -0.66 -18.37 13.93
C GLN A 256 0.29 -19.57 13.80
N ALA A 257 0.32 -20.25 12.65
CA ALA A 257 1.28 -21.32 12.37
C ALA A 257 2.73 -20.83 12.48
N ALA A 258 3.05 -19.69 11.86
CA ALA A 258 4.40 -19.11 11.84
C ALA A 258 4.95 -18.75 13.23
N ILE A 259 4.09 -18.44 14.20
CA ILE A 259 4.51 -18.14 15.58
C ILE A 259 4.39 -19.32 16.54
N THR A 260 3.93 -20.48 16.07
CA THR A 260 3.70 -21.67 16.90
C THR A 260 4.93 -22.58 16.92
N SER A 261 5.46 -22.83 18.11
CA SER A 261 6.64 -23.69 18.29
C SER A 261 6.33 -25.20 18.24
N ASP A 262 5.12 -25.60 18.65
CA ASP A 262 4.70 -27.00 18.61
C ASP A 262 4.41 -27.45 17.16
N ALA A 263 5.09 -28.50 16.69
CA ALA A 263 5.03 -28.94 15.30
C ALA A 263 3.63 -29.46 14.90
N GLN A 264 2.91 -30.11 15.81
CA GLN A 264 1.59 -30.66 15.52
C GLN A 264 0.54 -29.53 15.41
N GLN A 265 0.57 -28.58 16.35
CA GLN A 265 -0.29 -27.39 16.34
C GLN A 265 0.03 -26.50 15.14
N ARG A 266 1.31 -26.34 14.79
CA ARG A 266 1.74 -25.62 13.58
C ARG A 266 1.11 -26.22 12.33
N LYS A 267 1.26 -27.54 12.11
CA LYS A 267 0.66 -28.25 10.97
C LYS A 267 -0.86 -28.15 10.95
N MET A 268 -1.51 -28.22 12.11
CA MET A 268 -2.95 -28.01 12.23
C MET A 268 -3.35 -26.60 11.76
N HIS A 269 -2.66 -25.55 12.22
CA HIS A 269 -2.94 -24.18 11.81
C HIS A 269 -2.67 -23.95 10.32
N GLN A 270 -1.60 -24.53 9.78
CA GLN A 270 -1.30 -24.49 8.34
C GLN A 270 -2.40 -25.16 7.51
N SER A 271 -2.87 -26.33 7.93
CA SER A 271 -3.98 -27.05 7.28
C SER A 271 -5.28 -26.22 7.28
N ASN A 272 -5.62 -25.59 8.41
CA ASN A 272 -6.77 -24.67 8.47
C ASN A 272 -6.59 -23.45 7.55
N GLY A 273 -5.37 -22.92 7.44
CA GLY A 273 -5.03 -21.87 6.48
C GLY A 273 -5.35 -22.28 5.04
N LEU A 274 -4.92 -23.48 4.63
CA LEU A 274 -5.19 -24.04 3.30
C LEU A 274 -6.68 -24.29 3.03
N LEU A 275 -7.42 -24.78 4.04
CA LEU A 275 -8.87 -24.98 3.94
C LEU A 275 -9.61 -23.67 3.66
N HIS A 276 -9.31 -22.62 4.43
CA HIS A 276 -9.91 -21.30 4.21
C HIS A 276 -9.45 -20.67 2.90
N GLN A 277 -8.17 -20.80 2.54
CA GLN A 277 -7.67 -20.34 1.24
C GLN A 277 -8.50 -20.93 0.09
N SER A 278 -8.65 -22.26 0.09
CA SER A 278 -9.39 -23.00 -0.95
C SER A 278 -10.86 -22.58 -1.02
N ALA A 279 -11.51 -22.45 0.15
CA ALA A 279 -12.89 -22.03 0.25
C ALA A 279 -13.13 -20.61 -0.30
N GLY A 280 -12.28 -19.65 0.07
CA GLY A 280 -12.39 -18.28 -0.43
C GLY A 280 -12.07 -18.16 -1.93
N LEU A 281 -11.09 -18.93 -2.41
CA LEU A 281 -10.62 -18.87 -3.80
C LEU A 281 -11.69 -19.32 -4.79
N PHE A 282 -12.53 -20.29 -4.42
CA PHE A 282 -13.64 -20.76 -5.24
C PHE A 282 -14.57 -19.60 -5.63
N THR A 283 -15.08 -18.85 -4.66
CA THR A 283 -15.97 -17.71 -4.91
C THR A 283 -15.24 -16.53 -5.54
N PHE A 284 -13.99 -16.25 -5.12
CA PHE A 284 -13.18 -15.18 -5.70
C PHE A 284 -13.02 -15.34 -7.22
N ARG A 285 -12.73 -16.56 -7.70
CA ARG A 285 -12.56 -16.86 -9.12
C ARG A 285 -13.81 -16.58 -9.96
N GLU A 286 -14.99 -16.72 -9.38
CA GLU A 286 -16.24 -16.38 -10.08
C GLU A 286 -16.50 -14.87 -10.08
N LEU A 287 -16.34 -14.21 -8.93
CA LEU A 287 -16.62 -12.78 -8.80
C LEU A 287 -15.62 -11.88 -9.53
N VAL A 288 -14.36 -12.29 -9.64
CA VAL A 288 -13.32 -11.49 -10.31
C VAL A 288 -13.54 -11.37 -11.82
N LYS A 289 -14.33 -12.28 -12.43
CA LYS A 289 -14.67 -12.23 -13.87
C LYS A 289 -15.53 -11.01 -14.21
N GLN A 290 -16.34 -10.53 -13.27
CA GLN A 290 -17.23 -9.38 -13.43
C GLN A 290 -17.27 -8.54 -12.14
N PRO A 291 -16.22 -7.74 -11.86
CA PRO A 291 -16.17 -6.91 -10.67
C PRO A 291 -17.27 -5.84 -10.67
N THR A 292 -17.89 -5.60 -9.52
CA THR A 292 -18.86 -4.51 -9.30
C THR A 292 -18.33 -3.53 -8.26
N ALA A 293 -18.93 -2.36 -8.14
CA ALA A 293 -18.54 -1.39 -7.10
C ALA A 293 -18.65 -1.99 -5.67
N GLU A 294 -19.63 -2.87 -5.46
CA GLU A 294 -19.85 -3.55 -4.17
C GLU A 294 -18.79 -4.61 -3.88
N THR A 295 -18.35 -5.37 -4.90
CA THR A 295 -17.37 -6.45 -4.72
C THR A 295 -15.92 -6.00 -4.83
N SER A 296 -15.66 -4.82 -5.42
CA SER A 296 -14.30 -4.35 -5.72
C SER A 296 -13.38 -4.29 -4.50
N THR A 297 -13.87 -3.76 -3.38
CA THR A 297 -13.08 -3.70 -2.12
C THR A 297 -12.76 -5.11 -1.60
N SER A 298 -13.74 -6.02 -1.64
CA SER A 298 -13.55 -7.41 -1.21
C SER A 298 -12.61 -8.19 -2.13
N LEU A 299 -12.70 -8.01 -3.45
CA LEU A 299 -11.82 -8.64 -4.43
C LEU A 299 -10.37 -8.16 -4.26
N ALA A 300 -10.16 -6.84 -4.15
CA ALA A 300 -8.86 -6.25 -3.89
C ALA A 300 -8.24 -6.74 -2.58
N ALA A 301 -9.03 -6.75 -1.50
CA ALA A 301 -8.60 -7.26 -0.21
C ALA A 301 -8.21 -8.74 -0.29
N PHE A 302 -9.08 -9.56 -0.87
CA PHE A 302 -8.84 -11.00 -0.96
C PHE A 302 -7.59 -11.31 -1.79
N ALA A 303 -7.38 -10.66 -2.94
CA ALA A 303 -6.18 -10.84 -3.75
C ALA A 303 -4.91 -10.52 -2.97
N ARG A 304 -4.93 -9.45 -2.16
CA ARG A 304 -3.79 -9.08 -1.31
C ARG A 304 -3.56 -10.06 -0.16
N LEU A 305 -4.63 -10.52 0.49
CA LEU A 305 -4.55 -11.56 1.52
C LEU A 305 -4.02 -12.87 0.93
N LEU A 306 -4.46 -13.27 -0.27
CA LEU A 306 -3.97 -14.43 -0.99
C LEU A 306 -2.47 -14.35 -1.26
N GLY A 307 -1.97 -13.18 -1.66
CA GLY A 307 -0.52 -12.90 -1.78
C GLY A 307 0.26 -13.22 -0.50
N VAL A 308 -0.26 -12.78 0.64
CA VAL A 308 0.36 -13.04 1.95
C VAL A 308 0.30 -14.53 2.30
N GLN A 309 -0.83 -15.19 2.05
CA GLN A 309 -0.98 -16.62 2.32
C GLN A 309 0.00 -17.46 1.47
N PHE A 310 0.19 -17.10 0.20
CA PHE A 310 1.13 -17.78 -0.69
C PHE A 310 2.57 -17.72 -0.14
N CYS A 311 3.04 -16.53 0.27
CA CYS A 311 4.37 -16.38 0.85
C CYS A 311 4.50 -17.10 2.19
N ALA A 312 3.47 -17.01 3.04
CA ALA A 312 3.45 -17.67 4.34
C ALA A 312 3.47 -19.21 4.21
N GLN A 313 2.75 -19.75 3.23
CA GLN A 313 2.80 -21.18 2.92
C GLN A 313 4.21 -21.60 2.48
N ALA A 314 4.82 -20.88 1.54
CA ALA A 314 6.18 -21.17 1.08
C ALA A 314 7.23 -21.09 2.21
N LEU A 315 7.03 -20.19 3.17
CA LEU A 315 7.85 -20.10 4.38
C LEU A 315 7.68 -21.35 5.26
N LEU A 316 6.43 -21.73 5.58
CA LEU A 316 6.14 -22.87 6.44
C LEU A 316 6.58 -24.21 5.82
N ASP A 317 6.34 -24.39 4.52
CA ASP A 317 6.77 -25.58 3.79
C ASP A 317 8.30 -25.74 3.80
N ALA A 318 9.05 -24.64 3.82
CA ALA A 318 10.50 -24.66 3.91
C ALA A 318 11.01 -25.00 5.32
N GLU A 319 10.27 -24.64 6.37
CA GLU A 319 10.59 -25.00 7.76
C GLU A 319 10.25 -26.46 8.10
N ASP A 320 9.24 -27.02 7.44
CA ASP A 320 8.74 -28.38 7.68
C ASP A 320 9.53 -29.48 6.94
N GLN A 321 10.49 -29.12 6.06
CA GLN A 321 11.30 -30.13 5.35
C GLN A 321 12.15 -30.96 6.33
N PRO A 322 11.98 -32.30 6.36
CA PRO A 322 12.72 -33.14 7.28
C PRO A 322 14.20 -33.22 6.90
N ALA A 323 15.06 -33.32 7.92
CA ALA A 323 16.47 -33.59 7.73
C ALA A 323 16.70 -34.96 7.07
N ALA A 324 17.46 -34.94 5.97
CA ALA A 324 18.37 -35.98 5.47
C ALA A 324 17.86 -37.20 4.66
N ASP A 325 16.60 -37.64 4.69
CA ASP A 325 16.22 -38.93 4.03
C ASP A 325 15.31 -38.85 2.79
N GLU A 326 14.71 -37.70 2.47
CA GLU A 326 14.02 -37.50 1.19
C GLU A 326 14.94 -36.77 0.21
N LYS A 327 15.04 -37.27 -1.03
CA LYS A 327 15.73 -36.55 -2.12
C LYS A 327 15.14 -35.12 -2.16
N PRO A 328 15.97 -34.07 -1.97
CA PRO A 328 15.47 -32.72 -1.93
C PRO A 328 14.66 -32.47 -3.20
N HIS A 329 13.39 -32.10 -3.03
CA HIS A 329 12.56 -31.68 -4.16
C HIS A 329 13.29 -30.53 -4.84
N LYS A 330 13.71 -30.71 -6.10
CA LYS A 330 14.45 -29.68 -6.81
C LYS A 330 13.55 -28.42 -6.84
N PRO A 331 13.99 -27.29 -6.26
CA PRO A 331 13.21 -26.08 -6.28
C PRO A 331 12.90 -25.68 -7.73
N LYS A 332 11.64 -25.34 -8.01
CA LYS A 332 11.15 -25.14 -9.37
C LYS A 332 11.00 -23.66 -9.70
N LEU A 333 11.39 -23.29 -10.92
CA LEU A 333 11.21 -21.93 -11.46
C LEU A 333 9.74 -21.47 -11.45
N SER A 334 8.81 -22.41 -11.54
CA SER A 334 7.36 -22.13 -11.40
C SER A 334 7.02 -21.41 -10.09
N GLN A 335 7.72 -21.68 -8.99
CA GLN A 335 7.47 -21.01 -7.71
C GLN A 335 7.80 -19.51 -7.75
N ILE A 336 8.85 -19.14 -8.49
CA ILE A 336 9.22 -17.74 -8.72
C ILE A 336 8.16 -17.08 -9.60
N LEU A 337 7.77 -17.76 -10.69
CA LEU A 337 6.74 -17.26 -11.60
C LEU A 337 5.40 -17.07 -10.91
N ASP A 338 4.96 -18.02 -10.10
CA ASP A 338 3.72 -17.93 -9.33
C ASP A 338 3.73 -16.70 -8.41
N PHE A 339 4.86 -16.43 -7.74
CA PHE A 339 5.02 -15.23 -6.92
C PHE A 339 4.94 -13.94 -7.75
N MET A 340 5.65 -13.89 -8.88
CA MET A 340 5.63 -12.73 -9.78
C MET A 340 4.25 -12.47 -10.39
N LEU A 341 3.56 -13.53 -10.83
CA LEU A 341 2.22 -13.47 -11.41
C LEU A 341 1.17 -13.07 -10.37
N LEU A 342 1.32 -13.50 -9.12
CA LEU A 342 0.43 -13.10 -8.04
C LEU A 342 0.57 -11.61 -7.71
N LEU A 343 1.80 -11.08 -7.69
CA LEU A 343 2.05 -9.64 -7.55
C LEU A 343 1.48 -8.86 -8.73
N ARG A 344 1.74 -9.30 -9.97
CA ARG A 344 1.24 -8.68 -11.19
C ARG A 344 -0.29 -8.66 -11.22
N GLY A 345 -0.93 -9.81 -11.05
CA GLY A 345 -2.39 -9.95 -11.07
C GLY A 345 -3.09 -9.17 -9.96
N GLY A 346 -2.52 -9.13 -8.75
CA GLY A 346 -3.04 -8.32 -7.65
C GLY A 346 -3.01 -6.82 -7.94
N CYS A 347 -1.92 -6.33 -8.55
CA CYS A 347 -1.79 -4.94 -8.96
C CYS A 347 -2.72 -4.59 -10.11
N ASP A 348 -2.78 -5.43 -11.15
CA ASP A 348 -3.64 -5.21 -12.32
C ASP A 348 -5.11 -5.17 -11.91
N LEU A 349 -5.52 -6.05 -11.00
CA LEU A 349 -6.85 -6.05 -10.40
C LEU A 349 -7.15 -4.71 -9.69
N LEU A 350 -6.22 -4.22 -8.85
CA LEU A 350 -6.36 -2.93 -8.17
C LEU A 350 -6.49 -1.76 -9.15
N VAL A 351 -5.64 -1.72 -10.18
CA VAL A 351 -5.64 -0.64 -11.19
C VAL A 351 -6.92 -0.67 -12.02
N ASN A 352 -7.38 -1.85 -12.42
CA ASN A 352 -8.60 -2.01 -13.22
C ASN A 352 -9.87 -1.65 -12.44
N MET A 353 -9.89 -1.86 -11.12
CA MET A 353 -11.03 -1.53 -10.25
C MET A 353 -11.00 -0.11 -9.67
N LYS A 354 -10.02 0.73 -10.05
CA LYS A 354 -9.82 2.07 -9.46
C LYS A 354 -11.07 2.95 -9.44
N GLY A 355 -11.91 2.87 -10.49
CA GLY A 355 -13.15 3.65 -10.63
C GLY A 355 -14.35 3.06 -9.90
N SER A 356 -14.21 1.85 -9.36
CA SER A 356 -15.27 1.09 -8.71
C SER A 356 -15.18 1.10 -7.18
N PHE A 357 -14.08 1.62 -6.62
CA PHE A 357 -13.94 1.74 -5.16
C PHE A 357 -14.86 2.83 -4.60
N SER A 358 -15.51 2.53 -3.48
CA SER A 358 -16.24 3.55 -2.72
C SER A 358 -15.26 4.53 -2.05
N GLU A 359 -15.72 5.75 -1.74
CA GLU A 359 -14.91 6.76 -1.04
C GLU A 359 -14.39 6.28 0.33
N ALA A 360 -15.05 5.29 0.94
CA ALA A 360 -14.65 4.68 2.20
C ALA A 360 -13.64 3.53 2.05
N SER A 361 -13.29 3.13 0.82
CA SER A 361 -12.37 2.01 0.59
C SER A 361 -10.93 2.37 0.93
N GLY A 362 -10.28 1.54 1.74
CA GLY A 362 -8.84 1.64 2.00
C GLY A 362 -7.96 1.33 0.78
N PHE A 363 -8.55 0.88 -0.33
CA PHE A 363 -7.88 0.64 -1.61
C PHE A 363 -8.10 1.76 -2.63
N ALA A 364 -8.79 2.84 -2.27
CA ALA A 364 -8.89 4.00 -3.14
C ALA A 364 -7.48 4.56 -3.40
N ILE A 365 -7.03 4.49 -4.65
CA ILE A 365 -5.67 4.89 -5.03
C ILE A 365 -5.70 6.39 -5.38
N PRO A 366 -4.90 7.25 -4.71
CA PRO A 366 -4.75 8.65 -5.10
C PRO A 366 -4.29 8.78 -6.55
N SER A 367 -4.76 9.81 -7.27
CA SER A 367 -4.49 10.00 -8.69
C SER A 367 -2.99 10.08 -9.01
N GLU A 368 -2.19 10.61 -8.07
CA GLU A 368 -0.73 10.71 -8.17
C GLU A 368 -0.05 9.34 -8.09
N VAL A 369 -0.59 8.43 -7.26
CA VAL A 369 -0.10 7.05 -7.14
C VAL A 369 -0.49 6.25 -8.39
N LEU A 370 -1.69 6.48 -8.93
CA LEU A 370 -2.15 5.87 -10.18
C LEU A 370 -1.29 6.25 -11.39
N GLN A 371 -0.83 7.49 -11.50
CA GLN A 371 0.10 7.89 -12.57
C GLN A 371 1.43 7.12 -12.47
N GLY A 372 1.92 6.88 -11.25
CA GLY A 372 3.08 6.02 -11.01
C GLY A 372 2.80 4.55 -11.34
N LEU A 373 1.59 4.04 -11.10
CA LEU A 373 1.17 2.68 -11.37
C LEU A 373 0.59 2.47 -12.79
N GLY A 374 0.57 3.48 -13.66
CA GLY A 374 0.22 3.29 -15.07
C GLY A 374 1.22 2.37 -15.77
N PRO A 375 0.84 1.67 -16.85
CA PRO A 375 1.82 0.99 -17.69
C PRO A 375 2.86 2.03 -18.12
N LEU A 376 4.13 1.82 -17.76
CA LEU A 376 5.17 2.39 -18.58
C LEU A 376 5.13 1.50 -19.80
N GLU A 377 4.48 1.96 -20.86
CA GLU A 377 4.76 1.42 -22.19
C GLU A 377 6.28 1.55 -22.34
N ILE A 378 6.99 0.44 -22.12
CA ILE A 378 8.31 0.28 -22.68
C ILE A 378 8.00 0.31 -24.16
N VAL A 379 8.25 1.46 -24.79
CA VAL A 379 7.90 1.74 -26.18
C VAL A 379 8.41 0.59 -27.03
N SER A 380 7.51 -0.33 -27.34
CA SER A 380 7.72 -1.41 -28.28
C SER A 380 7.25 -0.82 -29.59
N ASP A 381 8.17 -0.20 -30.32
CA ASP A 381 7.93 0.14 -31.70
C ASP A 381 9.22 -0.05 -32.48
N ALA A 382 9.05 -0.59 -33.68
CA ALA A 382 10.06 -1.14 -34.58
C ALA A 382 11.22 -0.20 -34.98
N ASP A 383 11.26 1.05 -34.49
CA ASP A 383 12.33 2.04 -34.69
C ASP A 383 12.94 2.60 -33.38
N GLY A 384 12.45 2.20 -32.20
CA GLY A 384 12.82 2.76 -30.89
C GLY A 384 14.15 2.32 -30.27
N SER A 385 14.95 1.50 -30.98
CA SER A 385 16.20 0.93 -30.44
C SER A 385 17.26 1.97 -30.03
N PHE A 386 17.25 3.15 -30.64
CA PHE A 386 18.21 4.21 -30.36
C PHE A 386 17.76 5.18 -29.25
N LEU A 387 16.50 5.11 -28.78
CA LEU A 387 15.93 6.05 -27.80
C LEU A 387 16.75 6.15 -26.49
N PRO A 388 17.20 5.04 -25.86
CA PRO A 388 18.04 5.12 -24.66
C PRO A 388 19.34 5.90 -24.90
N TYR A 389 19.94 5.77 -26.09
CA TYR A 389 21.13 6.53 -26.49
C TYR A 389 20.79 8.02 -26.62
N ALA A 390 19.68 8.36 -27.28
CA ALA A 390 19.24 9.74 -27.46
C ALA A 390 18.99 10.42 -26.11
N ILE A 391 18.27 9.77 -25.19
CA ILE A 391 18.00 10.29 -23.85
C ILE A 391 19.31 10.49 -23.07
N ASN A 392 20.23 9.53 -23.14
CA ASN A 392 21.53 9.63 -22.49
C ASN A 392 22.38 10.78 -23.02
N GLN A 393 22.44 10.94 -24.34
CA GLN A 393 23.19 12.03 -24.96
C GLN A 393 22.56 13.39 -24.69
N LEU A 394 21.23 13.47 -24.77
CA LEU A 394 20.50 14.68 -24.42
C LEU A 394 20.78 15.09 -22.98
N ASN A 395 20.63 14.17 -22.02
CA ASN A 395 20.93 14.44 -20.61
C ASN A 395 22.40 14.84 -20.39
N ALA A 396 23.36 14.22 -21.10
CA ALA A 396 24.77 14.59 -21.01
C ALA A 396 25.03 16.02 -21.54
N LEU A 397 24.51 16.36 -22.72
CA LEU A 397 24.67 17.67 -23.33
C LEU A 397 24.04 18.78 -22.50
N LEU A 398 22.85 18.51 -21.92
CA LEU A 398 22.15 19.46 -21.07
C LEU A 398 22.88 19.72 -19.74
N ARG A 399 23.61 18.72 -19.21
CA ARG A 399 24.47 18.90 -18.02
C ARG A 399 25.73 19.72 -18.32
N ILE A 400 26.35 19.53 -19.48
CA ILE A 400 27.57 20.26 -19.89
C ILE A 400 27.27 21.75 -20.13
N LYS A 401 26.14 22.08 -20.77
CA LYS A 401 25.76 23.47 -21.00
C LYS A 401 25.42 24.22 -19.72
N GLY A 402 24.78 23.56 -18.75
CA GLY A 402 24.51 24.15 -17.43
C GLY A 402 25.78 24.59 -16.71
N SER A 403 26.86 23.79 -16.77
CA SER A 403 28.13 24.14 -16.13
C SER A 403 28.88 25.28 -16.82
N ALA A 404 28.76 25.41 -18.14
CA ALA A 404 29.42 26.46 -18.92
C ALA A 404 28.71 27.84 -18.84
N LEU A 405 27.39 27.87 -18.61
CA LEU A 405 26.57 29.09 -18.63
C LEU A 405 26.19 29.64 -17.24
N LYS A 406 26.67 29.04 -16.14
CA LYS A 406 26.21 29.31 -14.76
C LYS A 406 24.68 29.19 -14.57
N THR A 407 24.00 28.51 -15.49
CA THR A 407 22.58 28.15 -15.36
C THR A 407 22.47 26.86 -14.56
N THR A 408 21.43 26.72 -13.75
CA THR A 408 21.18 25.49 -12.97
C THR A 408 21.13 24.29 -13.91
N SER A 409 21.97 23.28 -13.68
CA SER A 409 21.95 22.02 -14.40
C SER A 409 20.56 21.40 -14.36
N ILE A 410 20.14 20.76 -15.47
CA ILE A 410 18.86 20.04 -15.49
C ILE A 410 18.95 18.89 -14.50
N ASN A 411 18.22 19.03 -13.39
CA ASN A 411 18.07 17.96 -12.42
C ASN A 411 16.77 17.23 -12.73
N ILE A 412 16.88 16.04 -13.30
CA ILE A 412 15.73 15.17 -13.52
C ILE A 412 15.29 14.66 -12.16
N THR A 413 14.11 15.09 -11.74
CA THR A 413 13.62 14.84 -10.38
C THR A 413 12.53 13.80 -10.33
N SER A 414 11.89 13.41 -11.43
CA SER A 414 10.82 12.41 -11.42
C SER A 414 10.94 11.40 -12.57
N ILE A 415 10.28 10.25 -12.42
CA ILE A 415 10.17 9.26 -13.49
C ILE A 415 9.34 9.82 -14.65
N ASP A 416 8.39 10.71 -14.38
CA ASP A 416 7.60 11.40 -15.40
C ASP A 416 8.47 12.29 -16.30
N ASP A 417 9.46 12.98 -15.73
CA ASP A 417 10.41 13.78 -16.52
C ASP A 417 11.17 12.89 -17.52
N ILE A 418 11.55 11.66 -17.14
CA ILE A 418 12.18 10.70 -18.06
C ILE A 418 11.21 10.28 -19.15
N ARG A 419 9.96 9.97 -18.79
CA ARG A 419 8.92 9.61 -19.76
C ARG A 419 8.71 10.74 -20.77
N HIS A 420 8.60 11.99 -20.31
CA HIS A 420 8.43 13.14 -21.20
C HIS A 420 9.64 13.36 -22.10
N LEU A 421 10.88 13.15 -21.61
CA LEU A 421 12.07 13.20 -22.46
C LEU A 421 12.09 12.06 -23.49
N ALA A 422 11.71 10.84 -23.09
CA ALA A 422 11.63 9.70 -23.99
C ALA A 422 10.62 9.95 -25.11
N GLU A 423 9.44 10.46 -24.75
CA GLU A 423 8.39 10.82 -25.68
C GLU A 423 8.81 11.94 -26.64
N LEU A 424 9.47 12.98 -26.11
CA LEU A 424 10.01 14.06 -26.93
C LEU A 424 11.05 13.56 -27.94
N CYS A 425 11.95 12.66 -27.51
CA CYS A 425 12.92 12.01 -28.40
C CYS A 425 12.23 11.14 -29.46
N ARG A 426 11.13 10.45 -29.10
CA ARG A 426 10.33 9.62 -30.01
C ARG A 426 9.66 10.47 -31.07
N GLU A 427 8.89 11.48 -30.66
CA GLU A 427 8.20 12.41 -31.56
C GLU A 427 9.19 13.12 -32.50
N ALA A 428 10.30 13.60 -31.96
CA ALA A 428 11.34 14.24 -32.76
C ALA A 428 11.97 13.30 -33.81
N SER A 429 11.97 11.99 -33.55
CA SER A 429 12.58 11.01 -34.47
C SER A 429 11.74 10.73 -35.71
N VAL A 430 10.43 10.96 -35.63
CA VAL A 430 9.46 10.74 -36.71
C VAL A 430 9.29 11.99 -37.58
N LEU A 431 9.81 13.15 -37.13
CA LEU A 431 9.79 14.38 -37.92
C LEU A 431 10.49 14.20 -39.27
N ALA A 432 9.85 14.75 -40.31
CA ALA A 432 10.46 14.82 -41.63
C ALA A 432 11.76 15.65 -41.59
N PRO A 433 12.79 15.33 -42.42
CA PRO A 433 14.07 16.04 -42.42
C PRO A 433 13.97 17.57 -42.62
N ALA A 434 12.86 18.04 -43.19
CA ALA A 434 12.59 19.45 -43.46
C ALA A 434 11.91 20.20 -42.30
N GLN A 435 11.45 19.52 -41.24
CA GLN A 435 10.80 20.15 -40.09
C GLN A 435 11.84 20.42 -38.98
N PRO A 436 12.24 21.68 -38.73
CA PRO A 436 13.19 21.98 -37.68
C PRO A 436 12.55 21.84 -36.30
N ILE A 437 13.31 21.24 -35.37
CA ILE A 437 12.98 21.23 -33.94
C ILE A 437 13.17 22.66 -33.42
N THR A 438 12.07 23.39 -33.23
CA THR A 438 12.05 24.76 -32.70
C THR A 438 11.64 24.79 -31.24
N GLU A 439 11.88 25.90 -30.54
CA GLU A 439 11.38 26.10 -29.17
C GLU A 439 9.84 25.98 -29.09
N ALA A 440 9.13 26.48 -30.10
CA ALA A 440 7.68 26.37 -30.17
C ALA A 440 7.24 24.90 -30.28
N TRP A 441 7.94 24.09 -31.08
CA TRP A 441 7.68 22.66 -31.20
C TRP A 441 7.97 21.90 -29.91
N VAL A 442 9.10 22.19 -29.24
CA VAL A 442 9.40 21.56 -27.95
C VAL A 442 8.33 21.92 -26.91
N ARG A 443 7.88 23.18 -26.88
CA ARG A 443 6.82 23.63 -25.98
C ARG A 443 5.49 22.94 -26.24
N SER A 444 5.13 22.68 -27.50
CA SER A 444 3.86 21.99 -27.83
C SER A 444 3.88 20.50 -27.50
N ASN A 445 5.06 19.89 -27.39
CA ASN A 445 5.23 18.45 -27.12
C ASN A 445 5.64 18.15 -25.66
N LEU A 446 5.78 19.17 -24.82
CA LEU A 446 5.99 19.02 -23.39
C LEU A 446 4.72 19.41 -22.61
N PRO A 447 4.34 18.67 -21.56
CA PRO A 447 3.24 19.09 -20.69
C PRO A 447 3.54 20.44 -20.02
N SER A 448 2.54 21.29 -19.84
CA SER A 448 2.72 22.64 -19.26
C SER A 448 3.38 22.63 -17.88
N ASP A 449 3.11 21.58 -17.08
CA ASP A 449 3.49 21.50 -15.66
C ASP A 449 4.84 20.78 -15.40
N THR A 450 5.60 20.42 -16.43
CA THR A 450 6.93 19.82 -16.23
C THR A 450 8.00 20.88 -15.95
N ARG A 451 8.97 20.52 -15.09
CA ARG A 451 10.17 21.35 -14.87
C ARG A 451 11.05 21.46 -16.12
N LEU A 452 10.93 20.52 -17.07
CA LEU A 452 11.61 20.58 -18.36
C LEU A 452 11.22 21.82 -19.17
N SER A 453 10.04 22.41 -18.92
CA SER A 453 9.57 23.64 -19.56
C SER A 453 10.51 24.83 -19.33
N SER A 454 11.26 24.84 -18.22
CA SER A 454 12.28 25.87 -17.95
C SER A 454 13.54 25.75 -18.82
N HIS A 455 13.67 24.66 -19.58
CA HIS A 455 14.84 24.34 -20.40
C HIS A 455 14.51 24.16 -21.89
N ILE A 456 13.35 24.66 -22.35
CA ILE A 456 12.88 24.52 -23.75
C ILE A 456 13.94 24.96 -24.77
N GLU A 457 14.60 26.09 -24.52
CA GLU A 457 15.63 26.63 -25.41
C GLU A 457 16.84 25.68 -25.52
N ASP A 458 17.33 25.18 -24.39
CA ASP A 458 18.46 24.25 -24.35
C ASP A 458 18.11 22.91 -25.01
N ILE A 459 16.90 22.40 -24.76
CA ILE A 459 16.39 21.17 -25.35
C ILE A 459 16.27 21.32 -26.86
N ALA A 460 15.66 22.39 -27.36
CA ALA A 460 15.52 22.64 -28.80
C ALA A 460 16.87 22.67 -29.53
N LYS A 461 17.90 23.26 -28.90
CA LYS A 461 19.26 23.34 -29.47
C LYS A 461 20.03 22.02 -29.42
N THR A 462 19.78 21.17 -28.42
CA THR A 462 20.60 19.96 -28.16
C THR A 462 19.97 18.67 -28.68
N LEU A 463 18.64 18.61 -28.77
CA LEU A 463 17.89 17.43 -29.21
C LEU A 463 18.28 16.94 -30.61
N PRO A 464 18.42 17.79 -31.65
CA PRO A 464 18.87 17.32 -32.97
C PRO A 464 20.24 16.66 -32.94
N ILE A 465 21.18 17.21 -32.15
CA ILE A 465 22.54 16.69 -32.00
C ILE A 465 22.51 15.32 -31.32
N ALA A 466 21.75 15.22 -30.21
CA ALA A 466 21.60 13.97 -29.48
C ALA A 466 21.00 12.85 -30.35
N LEU A 467 20.00 13.16 -31.19
CA LEU A 467 19.38 12.19 -32.10
C LEU A 467 20.34 11.68 -33.18
N ALA A 468 21.18 12.56 -33.75
CA ALA A 468 22.15 12.19 -34.78
C ALA A 468 23.20 11.22 -34.21
N ASP A 469 23.79 11.55 -33.07
CA ASP A 469 24.80 10.70 -32.40
C ASP A 469 24.19 9.36 -31.97
N ALA A 470 22.98 9.38 -31.41
CA ALA A 470 22.29 8.18 -30.95
C ALA A 470 22.03 7.17 -32.08
N ARG A 471 21.65 7.64 -33.27
CA ARG A 471 21.44 6.77 -34.44
C ARG A 471 22.72 6.05 -34.87
N LEU A 472 23.86 6.72 -34.79
CA LEU A 472 25.16 6.11 -35.12
C LEU A 472 25.58 5.07 -34.08
N SER A 473 25.49 5.40 -32.80
CA SER A 473 25.79 4.47 -31.70
C SER A 473 24.89 3.24 -31.74
N SER A 474 23.58 3.44 -31.87
CA SER A 474 22.60 2.35 -31.92
C SER A 474 22.82 1.42 -33.11
N ARG A 475 23.13 1.94 -34.31
CA ARG A 475 23.44 1.10 -35.48
C ARG A 475 24.67 0.23 -35.24
N ARG A 476 25.74 0.80 -34.68
CA ARG A 476 26.97 0.06 -34.36
C ARG A 476 26.69 -1.06 -33.35
N ASP A 477 25.98 -0.74 -32.30
CA ASP A 477 25.70 -1.66 -31.19
C ASP A 477 24.77 -2.80 -31.62
N ARG A 478 23.77 -2.51 -32.46
CA ARG A 478 22.92 -3.53 -33.08
C ARG A 478 23.71 -4.50 -33.94
N MET A 479 24.72 -4.03 -34.68
CA MET A 479 25.60 -4.91 -35.48
C MET A 479 26.47 -5.81 -34.60
N LEU A 480 26.75 -5.40 -33.36
CA LEU A 480 27.59 -6.13 -32.41
C LEU A 480 26.78 -6.93 -31.39
N LEU A 481 25.45 -6.95 -31.48
CA LEU A 481 24.55 -7.54 -30.48
C LEU A 481 24.85 -7.07 -29.05
N THR A 482 25.22 -5.80 -28.91
CA THR A 482 25.49 -5.22 -27.59
C THR A 482 24.18 -4.70 -26.96
N PRO A 483 24.03 -4.78 -25.63
CA PRO A 483 22.82 -4.34 -24.96
C PRO A 483 22.67 -2.84 -25.05
N ARG A 484 21.42 -2.38 -24.99
CA ARG A 484 21.15 -0.96 -24.89
C ARG A 484 21.68 -0.42 -23.56
N PRO A 485 22.21 0.82 -23.57
CA PRO A 485 22.69 1.44 -22.36
C PRO A 485 21.52 1.73 -21.42
N VAL A 486 21.76 1.56 -20.12
CA VAL A 486 20.83 2.02 -19.10
C VAL A 486 20.74 3.55 -19.14
N ILE A 487 19.52 4.09 -19.01
CA ILE A 487 19.27 5.53 -19.02
C ILE A 487 19.88 6.20 -17.77
N LYS A 488 20.91 7.03 -17.94
CA LYS A 488 21.70 7.72 -16.90
C LYS A 488 20.97 8.80 -16.12
N CYS A 489 19.69 8.97 -16.38
CA CYS A 489 18.91 10.06 -15.86
C CYS A 489 17.79 9.62 -14.89
N TYR A 490 17.77 8.33 -14.50
CA TYR A 490 16.89 7.79 -13.46
C TYR A 490 17.03 8.55 -12.13
N PRO A 491 15.95 9.15 -11.59
CA PRO A 491 16.01 9.84 -10.31
C PRO A 491 16.10 8.83 -9.17
N TYR A 492 16.50 9.32 -8.00
CA TYR A 492 16.43 8.65 -6.71
C TYR A 492 17.36 7.45 -6.47
N ILE A 493 17.86 6.78 -7.52
CA ILE A 493 18.78 5.65 -7.33
C ILE A 493 20.11 6.15 -6.75
N PRO A 494 20.60 5.58 -5.63
CA PRO A 494 21.92 5.93 -5.09
C PRO A 494 23.02 5.73 -6.13
N PRO A 495 23.99 6.66 -6.27
CA PRO A 495 25.00 6.62 -7.34
C PRO A 495 25.77 5.29 -7.44
N ALA A 496 26.12 4.68 -6.31
CA ALA A 496 26.83 3.40 -6.28
C ALA A 496 25.97 2.26 -6.86
N ILE A 497 24.70 2.19 -6.46
CA ILE A 497 23.73 1.20 -6.96
C ILE A 497 23.46 1.43 -8.44
N TYR A 498 23.28 2.70 -8.83
CA TYR A 498 23.08 3.06 -10.23
C TYR A 498 24.29 2.64 -11.09
N SER A 499 25.51 2.94 -10.65
CA SER A 499 26.73 2.53 -11.37
C SER A 499 26.81 1.02 -11.51
N HIS A 500 26.44 0.28 -10.46
CA HIS A 500 26.43 -1.17 -10.49
C HIS A 500 25.41 -1.70 -11.52
N LEU A 501 24.17 -1.19 -11.51
CA LEU A 501 23.13 -1.53 -12.50
C LEU A 501 23.55 -1.12 -13.92
N ALA A 502 24.10 0.07 -14.11
CA ALA A 502 24.51 0.57 -15.42
C ALA A 502 25.64 -0.26 -16.05
N SER A 503 26.48 -0.89 -15.23
CA SER A 503 27.55 -1.78 -15.70
C SER A 503 27.09 -3.23 -15.95
N LEU A 504 25.90 -3.60 -15.45
CA LEU A 504 25.40 -4.97 -15.52
C LEU A 504 25.32 -5.53 -16.95
N PRO A 505 24.81 -4.81 -17.97
CA PRO A 505 24.69 -5.35 -19.31
C PRO A 505 26.00 -5.87 -19.90
N GLY A 506 27.08 -5.07 -19.81
CA GLY A 506 28.39 -5.46 -20.32
C GLY A 506 29.00 -6.63 -19.55
N ARG A 507 28.76 -6.69 -18.23
CA ARG A 507 29.26 -7.78 -17.38
C ARG A 507 28.54 -9.10 -17.65
N ILE A 508 27.22 -9.09 -17.88
CA ILE A 508 26.46 -10.30 -18.25
C ILE A 508 26.95 -10.86 -19.58
N ILE A 509 27.11 -10.02 -20.60
CA ILE A 509 27.58 -10.51 -21.92
C ILE A 509 29.01 -11.03 -21.86
N SER A 510 29.84 -10.45 -20.99
CA SER A 510 31.22 -10.92 -20.84
C SER A 510 31.31 -12.26 -20.09
N ALA A 511 30.33 -12.56 -19.22
CA ALA A 511 30.35 -13.73 -18.35
C ALA A 511 29.43 -14.88 -18.82
N GLY A 512 28.42 -14.57 -19.63
CA GLY A 512 27.35 -15.49 -20.01
C GLY A 512 27.34 -15.86 -21.50
N PRO A 513 26.33 -16.63 -21.93
CA PRO A 513 26.16 -16.98 -23.33
C PRO A 513 25.87 -15.73 -24.17
N THR A 514 26.33 -15.73 -25.42
CA THR A 514 25.99 -14.68 -26.38
C THR A 514 24.48 -14.73 -26.67
N PRO A 515 23.70 -13.69 -26.33
CA PRO A 515 22.28 -13.68 -26.60
C PRO A 515 22.02 -13.59 -28.10
N ASP A 516 20.95 -14.22 -28.57
CA ASP A 516 20.41 -13.90 -29.89
C ASP A 516 19.69 -12.54 -29.90
N SER A 517 19.22 -12.10 -31.07
CA SER A 517 18.57 -10.80 -31.20
C SER A 517 17.26 -10.68 -30.41
N ALA A 518 16.53 -11.77 -30.24
CA ALA A 518 15.27 -11.77 -29.49
C ALA A 518 15.56 -11.76 -27.98
N GLU A 519 16.48 -12.59 -27.52
CA GLU A 519 16.93 -12.62 -26.12
C GLU A 519 17.50 -11.26 -25.69
N LEU A 520 18.29 -10.61 -26.55
CA LEU A 520 18.85 -9.28 -26.29
C LEU A 520 17.76 -8.22 -26.15
N GLU A 521 16.74 -8.26 -27.00
CA GLU A 521 15.61 -7.35 -26.91
C GLU A 521 14.84 -7.54 -25.59
N MET A 522 14.58 -8.79 -25.21
CA MET A 522 13.92 -9.13 -23.95
C MET A 522 14.75 -8.69 -22.74
N PHE A 523 16.07 -8.87 -22.81
CA PHE A 523 17.00 -8.39 -21.79
C PHE A 523 16.95 -6.86 -21.64
N ASP A 524 16.98 -6.12 -22.75
CA ASP A 524 16.94 -4.65 -22.73
C ASP A 524 15.63 -4.15 -22.08
N GLN A 525 14.50 -4.76 -22.42
CA GLN A 525 13.20 -4.43 -21.82
C GLN A 525 13.17 -4.77 -20.32
N GLY A 526 13.63 -5.97 -19.95
CA GLY A 526 13.73 -6.41 -18.56
C GLY A 526 14.64 -5.51 -17.71
N MET A 527 15.74 -5.04 -18.30
CA MET A 527 16.69 -4.13 -17.64
C MET A 527 16.10 -2.72 -17.47
N ALA A 528 15.44 -2.17 -18.48
CA ALA A 528 14.75 -0.88 -18.37
C ALA A 528 13.66 -0.92 -17.28
N ALA A 529 12.88 -2.00 -17.24
CA ALA A 529 11.90 -2.25 -16.19
C ALA A 529 12.57 -2.34 -14.80
N LEU A 530 13.69 -3.05 -14.70
CA LEU A 530 14.40 -3.26 -13.43
C LEU A 530 14.93 -1.94 -12.87
N VAL A 531 15.54 -1.10 -13.71
CA VAL A 531 16.09 0.18 -13.27
C VAL A 531 14.96 1.15 -12.86
N SER A 532 13.83 1.13 -13.58
CA SER A 532 12.61 1.85 -13.16
C SER A 532 12.13 1.37 -11.79
N SER A 533 12.12 0.06 -11.56
CA SER A 533 11.75 -0.57 -10.29
C SER A 533 12.68 -0.16 -9.14
N TYR A 534 14.00 -0.10 -9.37
CA TYR A 534 14.96 0.44 -8.39
C TYR A 534 14.69 1.93 -8.12
N SER A 535 14.51 2.76 -9.14
CA SER A 535 14.19 4.19 -8.97
C SER A 535 12.95 4.40 -8.10
N ARG A 536 11.90 3.60 -8.31
CA ARG A 536 10.68 3.60 -7.49
C ARG A 536 10.95 3.20 -6.04
N SER A 537 11.76 2.17 -5.83
CA SER A 537 12.16 1.69 -4.50
C SER A 537 12.85 2.78 -3.67
N TYR A 538 13.67 3.62 -4.31
CA TYR A 538 14.40 4.72 -3.66
C TYR A 538 13.70 6.08 -3.71
N ALA A 539 12.54 6.21 -4.37
CA ALA A 539 11.85 7.49 -4.56
C ALA A 539 11.52 8.20 -3.25
N ALA A 540 11.25 7.43 -2.20
CA ALA A 540 11.13 7.93 -0.84
C ALA A 540 11.61 6.86 0.15
N ASN A 541 12.14 7.28 1.30
CA ASN A 541 12.48 6.35 2.37
C ASN A 541 11.20 5.91 3.13
N THR A 542 10.33 5.18 2.45
CA THR A 542 9.05 4.69 2.95
C THR A 542 8.85 3.24 2.54
N THR A 543 8.23 2.44 3.39
CA THR A 543 7.86 1.05 3.07
C THR A 543 6.96 0.97 1.83
N TRP A 544 6.15 2.01 1.57
CA TRP A 544 5.36 2.13 0.35
C TRP A 544 6.21 2.16 -0.92
N ALA A 545 7.18 3.08 -1.00
CA ALA A 545 8.03 3.25 -2.18
C ALA A 545 8.86 1.99 -2.45
N GLN A 546 9.40 1.39 -1.38
CA GLN A 546 10.16 0.15 -1.46
C GLN A 546 9.30 -1.00 -2.00
N TRP A 547 8.06 -1.13 -1.52
CA TRP A 547 7.10 -2.12 -2.02
C TRP A 547 6.68 -1.86 -3.47
N ASN A 548 6.45 -0.60 -3.85
CA ASN A 548 6.18 -0.19 -5.23
C ASN A 548 7.31 -0.64 -6.17
N GLY A 549 8.55 -0.50 -5.72
CA GLY A 549 9.71 -1.05 -6.41
C GLY A 549 9.54 -2.55 -6.71
N ILE A 550 9.24 -3.37 -5.70
CA ILE A 550 9.03 -4.82 -5.86
C ILE A 550 7.91 -5.12 -6.86
N GLU A 551 6.72 -4.54 -6.68
CA GLU A 551 5.54 -4.83 -7.53
C GLU A 551 5.70 -4.32 -8.96
N SER A 552 6.48 -3.25 -9.17
CA SER A 552 6.60 -2.64 -10.49
C SER A 552 7.34 -3.49 -11.51
N TRP A 553 8.36 -4.27 -11.13
CA TRP A 553 9.14 -5.04 -12.10
C TRP A 553 8.31 -6.15 -12.76
N PRO A 554 7.67 -7.08 -12.03
CA PRO A 554 6.83 -8.13 -12.64
C PRO A 554 5.73 -7.58 -13.55
N ARG A 555 5.17 -6.42 -13.22
CA ARG A 555 4.11 -5.76 -13.98
C ARG A 555 4.59 -5.16 -15.31
N LEU A 556 5.84 -4.71 -15.37
CA LEU A 556 6.44 -4.10 -16.55
C LEU A 556 7.06 -5.13 -17.51
N LEU A 557 7.14 -6.40 -17.10
CA LEU A 557 7.68 -7.46 -17.94
C LEU A 557 6.62 -7.97 -18.93
N PRO A 558 6.97 -8.09 -20.22
CA PRO A 558 6.12 -8.77 -21.20
C PRO A 558 6.04 -10.28 -20.93
N ASP A 559 4.99 -10.93 -21.41
CA ASP A 559 4.77 -12.38 -21.21
C ASP A 559 5.87 -13.25 -21.84
N GLU A 560 6.51 -12.77 -22.92
CA GLU A 560 7.67 -13.43 -23.53
C GLU A 560 8.86 -13.48 -22.55
N PHE A 561 9.04 -12.48 -21.69
CA PHE A 561 10.10 -12.51 -20.68
C PHE A 561 9.81 -13.57 -19.62
N LEU A 562 8.53 -13.73 -19.25
CA LEU A 562 8.12 -14.78 -18.31
C LEU A 562 8.37 -16.18 -18.89
N ARG A 563 8.18 -16.37 -20.20
CA ARG A 563 8.57 -17.62 -20.89
C ARG A 563 10.07 -17.88 -20.83
N LEU A 564 10.91 -16.85 -20.93
CA LEU A 564 12.36 -17.00 -20.74
C LEU A 564 12.73 -17.45 -19.32
N ILE A 565 12.05 -16.91 -18.29
CA ILE A 565 12.22 -17.37 -16.92
C ILE A 565 11.77 -18.84 -16.78
N GLU A 566 10.63 -19.21 -17.35
CA GLU A 566 10.12 -20.59 -17.33
C GLU A 566 11.08 -21.58 -18.00
N ALA A 567 11.68 -21.16 -19.11
CA ALA A 567 12.68 -21.92 -19.86
C ALA A 567 14.05 -21.99 -19.16
N GLY A 568 14.24 -21.30 -18.02
CA GLY A 568 15.51 -21.27 -17.31
C GLY A 568 16.61 -20.48 -18.02
N ASN A 569 16.25 -19.49 -18.83
CA ASN A 569 17.22 -18.66 -19.54
C ASN A 569 18.14 -17.92 -18.57
N SER A 570 19.46 -18.10 -18.71
CA SER A 570 20.45 -17.57 -17.78
C SER A 570 20.40 -16.05 -17.62
N ILE A 571 20.18 -15.32 -18.71
CA ILE A 571 20.14 -13.86 -18.71
C ILE A 571 18.89 -13.37 -17.96
N ALA A 572 17.74 -13.98 -18.24
CA ALA A 572 16.50 -13.67 -17.53
C ALA A 572 16.60 -13.95 -16.02
N LEU A 573 17.16 -15.11 -15.64
CA LEU A 573 17.34 -15.51 -14.26
C LEU A 573 18.28 -14.59 -13.47
N VAL A 574 19.32 -14.04 -14.10
CA VAL A 574 20.16 -13.01 -13.47
C VAL A 574 19.33 -11.77 -13.14
N LEU A 575 18.47 -11.29 -14.05
CA LEU A 575 17.63 -10.13 -13.76
C LEU A 575 16.63 -10.42 -12.62
N VAL A 576 16.08 -11.64 -12.54
CA VAL A 576 15.26 -12.07 -11.39
C VAL A 576 16.07 -12.02 -10.09
N ALA A 577 17.35 -12.42 -10.11
CA ALA A 577 18.22 -12.38 -8.94
C ALA A 577 18.48 -10.94 -8.46
N TYR A 578 18.65 -9.99 -9.38
CA TYR A 578 18.73 -8.56 -9.05
C TYR A 578 17.42 -8.00 -8.52
N TRP A 579 16.27 -8.46 -9.01
CA TRP A 579 14.97 -8.10 -8.44
C TRP A 579 14.79 -8.66 -7.02
N CYS A 580 15.30 -9.87 -6.74
CA CYS A 580 15.28 -10.45 -5.39
C CYS A 580 15.97 -9.58 -4.33
N VAL A 581 16.93 -8.71 -4.70
CA VAL A 581 17.53 -7.74 -3.77
C VAL A 581 16.52 -6.69 -3.30
N LEU A 582 15.53 -6.32 -4.12
CA LEU A 582 14.45 -5.43 -3.67
C LEU A 582 13.55 -6.15 -2.66
N VAL A 583 13.28 -7.45 -2.90
CA VAL A 583 12.51 -8.30 -1.99
C VAL A 583 13.22 -8.46 -0.65
N SER A 584 14.54 -8.74 -0.66
CA SER A 584 15.33 -8.96 0.55
C SER A 584 15.30 -7.76 1.51
N LYS A 585 15.30 -6.53 0.96
CA LYS A 585 15.20 -5.30 1.76
C LYS A 585 13.88 -5.16 2.53
N GLN A 586 12.84 -5.91 2.15
CA GLN A 586 11.52 -5.87 2.79
C GLN A 586 11.27 -6.98 3.81
N GLU A 587 12.09 -8.02 3.84
CA GLU A 587 11.87 -9.17 4.72
C GLU A 587 11.82 -8.79 6.20
N GLN A 588 12.60 -7.79 6.62
CA GLN A 588 12.59 -7.28 7.99
C GLN A 588 11.26 -6.64 8.43
N PHE A 589 10.42 -6.23 7.49
CA PHE A 589 9.15 -5.55 7.78
C PHE A 589 7.94 -6.49 7.71
N TYR A 590 8.07 -7.60 6.97
CA TYR A 590 6.95 -8.50 6.67
C TYR A 590 7.33 -9.94 6.97
N TRP A 591 6.75 -10.50 8.03
CA TRP A 591 7.01 -11.87 8.49
C TRP A 591 6.83 -12.91 7.39
N PHE A 592 5.84 -12.74 6.52
CA PHE A 592 5.52 -13.68 5.45
C PHE A 592 6.56 -13.68 4.32
N LEU A 593 7.41 -12.66 4.22
CA LEU A 593 8.51 -12.61 3.26
C LEU A 593 9.82 -13.18 3.82
N ASN A 594 9.88 -13.57 5.10
CA ASN A 594 11.13 -13.99 5.73
C ASN A 594 11.84 -15.11 4.92
N GLY A 595 13.08 -14.87 4.50
CA GLY A 595 13.88 -15.80 3.70
C GLY A 595 13.38 -16.03 2.27
N GLN A 596 12.39 -15.28 1.78
CA GLN A 596 11.80 -15.47 0.46
C GLN A 596 12.84 -15.20 -0.64
N SER A 597 13.61 -14.11 -0.53
CA SER A 597 14.63 -13.78 -1.52
C SER A 597 15.71 -14.86 -1.57
N GLN A 598 16.09 -15.43 -0.43
CA GLN A 598 17.09 -16.49 -0.39
C GLN A 598 16.57 -17.79 -0.99
N ARG A 599 15.32 -18.17 -0.70
CA ARG A 599 14.68 -19.34 -1.34
C ARG A 599 14.64 -19.17 -2.86
N MET A 600 14.24 -18.01 -3.35
CA MET A 600 14.24 -17.69 -4.77
C MET A 600 15.64 -17.71 -5.37
N LEU A 601 16.64 -17.14 -4.68
CA LEU A 601 18.03 -17.16 -5.13
C LEU A 601 18.58 -18.58 -5.23
N ASN A 602 18.24 -19.47 -4.29
CA ASN A 602 18.62 -20.88 -4.36
C ASN A 602 18.01 -21.58 -5.58
N VAL A 603 16.74 -21.30 -5.90
CA VAL A 603 16.09 -21.80 -7.12
C VAL A 603 16.83 -21.31 -8.37
N ILE A 604 17.18 -20.02 -8.41
CA ILE A 604 17.89 -19.41 -9.54
C ILE A 604 19.25 -20.08 -9.73
N LEU A 605 20.07 -20.14 -8.68
CA LEU A 605 21.41 -20.74 -8.75
C LEU A 605 21.35 -22.21 -9.19
N ALA A 606 20.36 -22.97 -8.74
CA ALA A 606 20.17 -24.38 -9.13
C ALA A 606 19.76 -24.59 -10.60
N ASN A 607 19.44 -23.52 -11.32
CA ASN A 607 19.07 -23.52 -12.75
C ASN A 607 20.02 -22.69 -13.62
N LEU A 608 21.14 -22.22 -13.06
CA LEU A 608 22.20 -21.52 -13.80
C LEU A 608 23.40 -22.44 -14.04
N ASP A 609 24.13 -22.18 -15.13
CA ASP A 609 25.44 -22.78 -15.37
C ASP A 609 26.49 -22.28 -14.35
N PRO A 610 27.57 -23.03 -14.06
CA PRO A 610 28.55 -22.68 -13.02
C PRO A 610 29.15 -21.27 -13.13
N ASP A 611 29.42 -20.81 -14.35
CA ASP A 611 29.97 -19.47 -14.61
C ASP A 611 28.95 -18.40 -14.20
N MET A 612 27.68 -18.60 -14.52
CA MET A 612 26.59 -17.69 -14.17
C MET A 612 26.22 -17.76 -12.69
N GLN A 613 26.38 -18.92 -12.03
CA GLN A 613 26.23 -19.03 -10.58
C GLN A 613 27.27 -18.17 -9.85
N SER A 614 28.54 -18.31 -10.25
CA SER A 614 29.66 -17.54 -9.69
C SER A 614 29.44 -16.04 -9.92
N PHE A 615 29.03 -15.68 -11.14
CA PHE A 615 28.66 -14.30 -11.48
C PHE A 615 27.61 -13.72 -10.53
N VAL A 616 26.49 -14.43 -10.30
CA VAL A 616 25.40 -13.95 -9.44
C VAL A 616 25.89 -13.79 -7.99
N GLN A 617 26.62 -14.76 -7.46
CA GLN A 617 27.11 -14.75 -6.07
C GLN A 617 28.05 -13.57 -5.82
N GLU A 618 29.02 -13.34 -6.71
CA GLU A 618 29.97 -12.24 -6.59
C GLU A 618 29.26 -10.87 -6.67
N ASN A 619 28.37 -10.71 -7.64
CA ASN A 619 27.80 -9.39 -7.94
C ASN A 619 26.69 -8.96 -6.98
N LEU A 620 25.88 -9.90 -6.45
CA LEU A 620 24.80 -9.56 -5.53
C LEU A 620 25.28 -9.26 -4.10
N SER A 621 26.44 -9.80 -3.70
CA SER A 621 27.02 -9.54 -2.37
C SER A 621 27.22 -8.04 -2.11
N HIS A 622 27.70 -7.32 -3.13
CA HIS A 622 27.91 -5.87 -3.10
C HIS A 622 26.61 -5.07 -3.10
N LEU A 623 25.59 -5.54 -3.84
CA LEU A 623 24.30 -4.84 -3.95
C LEU A 623 23.44 -4.97 -2.68
N SER A 624 23.63 -6.06 -1.94
CA SER A 624 22.87 -6.36 -0.72
C SER A 624 23.41 -5.60 0.50
N GLN A 625 24.68 -5.19 0.47
CA GLN A 625 25.33 -4.40 1.54
C GLN A 625 25.15 -2.88 1.39
N ALA A 626 24.73 -2.42 0.21
CA ALA A 626 24.48 -1.01 -0.13
C ALA A 626 22.99 -0.66 -0.03
#